data_AF-K2D284-F1
#
_entry.id   AF-K2D284-F1
#
_cell.length_a   1.000
_cell.length_b   1.000
_cell.length_c   1.000
_cell.angle_alpha   90.00
_cell.angle_beta   90.00
_cell.angle_gamma   90.00
#
_symmetry.space_group_name_H-M   'P 1'
#
loop_
_entity.id
_entity.type
_entity.pdbx_description
1 polymer ?
#
loop_
_entity_poly.entity_id
_entity_poly.type
_entity_poly.pdbx_seq_one_letter_code
_entity_poly.pdbx_strand_id
1 'polypeptide(L)' 'MIQTKFNTLYICEIKFSKNAVDSSVINEIQKKIDSLSYPKGYSCRPVLIHVNGVTQDVAESDYFTVLIDFSDYLNPK' A
#
# COMPACT_ATOMS: atom_id res chain seq x y z
N MET A 1 5.42 -3.38 7.35
CA MET A 1 6.37 -3.96 6.38
C MET A 1 6.41 -5.46 6.58
N ILE A 2 6.33 -6.24 5.50
CA ILE A 2 6.49 -7.69 5.54
C ILE A 2 7.71 -8.05 4.67
N GLN A 3 8.73 -8.67 5.26
CA GLN A 3 9.90 -9.15 4.55
C GLN A 3 9.75 -10.64 4.25
N THR A 4 10.00 -11.03 3.00
CA THR A 4 9.95 -12.43 2.58
C THR A 4 11.34 -13.00 2.30
N LYS A 5 11.43 -14.32 2.12
CA LYS A 5 12.68 -15.06 1.90
C LYS A 5 13.47 -14.60 0.67
N PHE A 6 12.82 -14.02 -0.34
CA PHE A 6 13.42 -13.71 -1.65
C PHE A 6 13.51 -12.20 -1.90
N ASN A 7 14.27 -11.49 -1.06
CA ASN A 7 14.62 -10.08 -1.23
C ASN A 7 13.44 -9.16 -1.60
N THR A 8 12.25 -9.42 -1.08
CA THR A 8 11.04 -8.63 -1.37
C THR A 8 10.46 -8.10 -0.07
N LEU A 9 10.25 -6.78 -0.04
CA LEU A 9 9.63 -6.05 1.07
C LEU A 9 8.26 -5.56 0.63
N TYR A 10 7.21 -6.08 1.24
CA TYR A 10 5.87 -5.52 1.08
C TYR A 10 5.69 -4.35 2.05
N ILE A 11 5.53 -3.17 1.47
CA ILE A 11 5.35 -1.92 2.22
C ILE A 11 3.85 -1.70 2.37
N CYS A 12 3.29 -2.31 3.41
CA CYS A 12 1.87 -2.21 3.71
C CYS A 12 1.56 -0.88 4.40
N GLU A 13 0.68 -0.08 3.79
CA GLU A 13 0.05 1.09 4.37
C GLU A 13 -1.43 0.80 4.59
N ILE A 14 -1.97 1.23 5.72
CA ILE A 14 -3.38 1.05 6.04
C ILE A 14 -4.04 2.42 6.20
N LYS A 15 -5.11 2.66 5.44
CA LYS A 15 -5.89 3.92 5.47
C LYS A 15 -7.36 3.64 5.81
N PHE A 16 -7.73 3.95 7.05
CA PHE A 16 -9.12 4.00 7.51
C PHE A 16 -9.72 5.38 7.31
N SER A 17 -9.91 5.76 6.04
CA SER A 17 -10.49 7.05 5.68
C SER A 17 -12.01 6.95 5.52
N LYS A 18 -12.74 8.03 5.88
CA LYS A 18 -14.18 8.15 5.58
C LYS A 18 -14.43 8.34 4.07
N ASN A 19 -13.46 8.95 3.38
CA ASN A 19 -13.52 9.23 1.95
C ASN A 19 -12.55 8.31 1.21
N ALA A 20 -12.75 8.15 -0.10
CA ALA A 20 -11.79 7.46 -0.96
C ALA A 20 -10.38 8.04 -0.78
N VAL A 21 -9.37 7.16 -0.75
CA VAL A 21 -7.97 7.57 -0.60
C VAL A 21 -7.47 8.17 -1.90
N ASP A 22 -6.94 9.39 -1.83
CA ASP A 22 -6.37 10.12 -2.98
C ASP A 22 -4.87 9.89 -3.16
N SER A 23 -4.31 10.42 -4.26
CA SER A 23 -2.90 10.26 -4.64
C SER A 23 -1.87 10.83 -3.65
N SER A 24 -2.28 11.58 -2.62
CA SER A 24 -1.35 11.99 -1.55
C SER A 24 -0.70 10.79 -0.85
N VAL A 25 -1.40 9.66 -0.78
CA VAL A 25 -0.89 8.42 -0.17
C VAL A 25 0.37 7.88 -0.86
N ILE A 26 0.54 8.12 -2.16
CA ILE A 26 1.71 7.70 -2.93
C ILE A 26 2.94 8.42 -2.39
N ASN A 27 2.85 9.74 -2.22
CA ASN A 27 3.94 10.56 -1.69
C ASN A 27 4.28 10.18 -0.24
N GLU A 28 3.27 9.85 0.57
CA GLU A 28 3.49 9.41 1.95
C GLU A 28 4.25 8.08 2.01
N ILE A 29 3.87 7.10 1.19
CA ILE A 29 4.53 5.80 1.16
C ILE A 29 5.93 5.93 0.57
N GLN A 30 6.12 6.74 -0.47
CA GLN A 30 7.44 6.98 -1.03
C GLN A 30 8.41 7.53 0.02
N LYS A 31 7.98 8.52 0.81
CA LYS A 31 8.80 9.04 1.93
C LYS A 31 9.12 7.97 2.98
N LYS A 32 8.20 7.03 3.25
CA LYS A 32 8.46 5.89 4.14
C LYS A 32 9.51 4.96 3.54
N ILE A 33 9.43 4.67 2.23
CA ILE A 33 10.42 3.86 1.51
C ILE A 33 11.79 4.53 1.50
N ASP A 34 11.85 5.84 1.26
CA ASP A 34 13.10 6.58 1.19
C ASP A 34 13.80 6.68 2.55
N SER A 35 13.03 6.70 3.64
CA SER A 35 13.56 6.71 5.01
C SER A 35 13.87 5.32 5.57
N LEU A 36 13.47 4.26 4.86
CA LEU A 36 13.70 2.89 5.27
C LEU A 36 15.13 2.45 4.98
N SER A 37 15.83 1.97 6.01
CA SER A 37 17.09 1.25 5.83
C SER A 37 16.81 -0.22 5.53
N TYR A 38 17.21 -0.69 4.35
CA TYR A 38 17.08 -2.09 3.96
C TYR A 38 18.28 -2.53 3.10
N PRO A 39 18.58 -3.85 3.04
CA PRO A 39 19.72 -4.33 2.26
C PRO A 39 19.56 -4.02 0.77
N LYS A 40 20.67 -3.67 0.10
CA LYS A 40 20.67 -3.44 -1.35
C LYS A 40 20.17 -4.68 -2.10
N GLY A 41 19.46 -4.44 -3.20
CA GLY A 41 18.90 -5.50 -4.04
C GLY A 41 17.56 -6.06 -3.55
N TYR A 42 16.96 -5.49 -2.50
CA TYR A 42 15.58 -5.78 -2.16
C TYR A 42 14.61 -4.97 -3.02
N SER A 43 13.53 -5.62 -3.46
CA SER A 43 12.42 -4.98 -4.16
C SER A 43 11.37 -4.53 -3.16
N CYS A 44 11.11 -3.22 -3.09
CA CYS A 44 9.98 -2.66 -2.34
C CYS A 44 8.70 -2.74 -3.17
N ARG A 45 7.65 -3.33 -2.60
CA ARG A 45 6.34 -3.56 -3.22
C ARG A 45 5.27 -2.86 -2.39
N PRO A 46 4.81 -1.66 -2.78
CA PRO A 46 3.77 -0.94 -2.07
C PRO A 46 2.45 -1.73 -2.07
N VAL A 47 1.79 -1.79 -0.92
CA VAL A 47 0.46 -2.37 -0.73
C VAL A 47 -0.38 -1.37 0.03
N LEU A 48 -1.52 -0.98 -0.53
CA LEU A 48 -2.48 -0.13 0.17
C LEU A 48 -3.67 -0.97 0.61
N ILE A 49 -3.92 -0.96 1.91
CA ILE A 49 -5.11 -1.52 2.53
C ILE A 49 -6.01 -0.33 2.86
N HIS A 50 -7.20 -0.28 2.28
CA HIS A 50 -8.13 0.83 2.44
C HIS A 50 -9.50 0.34 2.86
N VAL A 51 -10.34 1.28 3.29
CA VAL A 51 -11.79 1.13 3.38
C VAL A 51 -12.42 2.29 2.62
N ASN A 52 -13.63 2.10 2.10
CA ASN A 52 -14.34 3.12 1.31
C ASN A 52 -13.65 3.52 -0.01
N GLY A 53 -12.91 2.59 -0.61
CA GLY A 53 -12.31 2.75 -1.95
C GLY A 53 -11.09 3.68 -2.04
N VAL A 54 -10.64 3.86 -3.27
CA VAL A 54 -9.57 4.76 -3.70
C VAL A 54 -10.05 5.60 -4.87
N THR A 55 -9.41 6.73 -5.13
CA THR A 55 -9.68 7.52 -6.33
C THR A 55 -9.13 6.83 -7.59
N GLN A 56 -9.65 7.19 -8.77
CA GLN A 56 -9.27 6.57 -10.04
C GLN A 56 -7.78 6.76 -10.35
N ASP A 57 -7.22 7.93 -10.05
CA ASP A 57 -5.79 8.22 -10.21
C ASP A 57 -4.91 7.32 -9.33
N VAL A 58 -5.38 6.88 -8.15
CA VAL A 58 -4.68 5.89 -7.33
C VAL A 58 -4.77 4.50 -7.95
N ALA A 59 -5.97 4.10 -8.39
CA ALA A 59 -6.21 2.79 -8.99
C ALA A 59 -5.40 2.57 -10.28
N GLU A 60 -5.21 3.62 -11.08
CA GLU A 60 -4.52 3.60 -12.38
C GLU A 60 -3.04 4.01 -12.29
N SER A 61 -2.51 4.28 -11.09
CA SER A 61 -1.15 4.81 -10.91
C SER A 61 -0.02 3.82 -11.21
N ASP A 62 -0.32 2.52 -11.31
CA ASP A 62 0.66 1.41 -11.32
C ASP A 62 1.67 1.42 -10.13
N TYR A 63 1.45 2.28 -9.12
CA TYR A 63 2.34 2.41 -7.96
C TYR A 63 2.17 1.25 -6.98
N PHE A 64 0.92 0.82 -6.79
CA PHE A 64 0.58 -0.23 -5.84
C PHE A 64 0.66 -1.60 -6.50
N THR A 65 1.42 -2.50 -5.87
CA THR A 65 1.43 -3.91 -6.28
C THR A 65 0.09 -4.57 -5.97
N VAL A 66 -0.56 -4.16 -4.88
CA VAL A 66 -1.89 -4.65 -4.47
C VAL A 66 -2.67 -3.52 -3.80
N LEU A 67 -3.93 -3.37 -4.20
CA LEU A 67 -4.96 -2.62 -3.49
C LEU A 67 -5.90 -3.62 -2.81
N ILE A 68 -6.09 -3.47 -1.50
CA ILE A 68 -6.95 -4.35 -0.71
C ILE A 68 -8.06 -3.51 -0.10
N ASP A 69 -9.30 -3.74 -0.52
CA ASP A 69 -10.45 -3.23 0.21
C ASP A 69 -10.69 -4.12 1.43
N PHE A 70 -10.40 -3.58 2.61
CA PHE A 70 -10.56 -4.31 3.86
C PHE A 70 -12.04 -4.59 4.18
N SER A 71 -12.96 -3.81 3.61
CA SER A 71 -14.40 -3.98 3.81
C SER A 71 -14.89 -5.35 3.31
N ASP A 72 -14.22 -5.92 2.31
CA ASP A 72 -14.51 -7.26 1.77
C ASP A 72 -14.35 -8.38 2.80
N TYR A 73 -13.61 -8.12 3.89
CA TYR A 73 -13.30 -9.10 4.94
C TYR A 73 -14.12 -8.88 6.23
N LEU A 74 -14.97 -7.84 6.28
CA LEU A 74 -15.72 -7.49 7.50
C LEU A 74 -17.10 -8.13 7.60
N ASN A 75 -17.60 -8.74 6.52
CA ASN A 75 -18.87 -9.44 6.57
C ASN A 75 -18.65 -10.90 7.02
N PRO A 76 -19.35 -11.37 8.08
CA PRO A 76 -19.31 -12.77 8.44
C PRO A 76 -19.87 -13.61 7.28
N LYS A 77 -19.15 -14.69 6.93
CA LYS A 77 -19.64 -15.72 6.01
C LYS A 77 -20.67 -16.62 6.68
#